data_AF-A0A0B2NXC4-F1
#
_entry.id   AF-A0A0B2NXC4-F1
#
_cell.length_a   1.000
_cell.length_b   1.000
_cell.length_c   1.000
_cell.angle_alpha   90.00
_cell.angle_beta   90.00
_cell.angle_gamma   90.00
#
_symmetry.space_group_name_H-M   'P 1'
#
loop_
_entity.id
_entity.type
_entity.pdbx_description
1 polymer ?
#
loop_
_entity_poly.entity_id
_entity_poly.type
_entity_poly.pdbx_seq_one_letter_code
_entity_poly.pdbx_strand_id
1 'polypeptide(L)'
;MLTIGSYNATYENYIHPTRRQQYWENTPFDRPTPPHIEERPGRPKKCRRGYQNEGHVSNNRLKRSYKEVTCTRCDLNGHNNRGCINGGVPPRPKKSKPTIEEDTNSNATTTTPVRYF
;
A
#
# COMPACT_ATOMS: atom_id res chain seq x y z
N MET A 1 34.55 -19.41 8.04
CA MET A 1 34.06 -20.45 8.96
C MET A 1 33.72 -19.76 10.28
N LEU A 2 32.47 -19.80 10.74
CA LEU A 2 32.16 -19.35 12.11
C LEU A 2 32.81 -20.33 13.08
N THR A 3 33.72 -19.84 13.93
CA THR A 3 34.36 -20.64 14.97
C THR A 3 33.52 -20.62 16.25
N ILE A 4 33.66 -21.64 17.08
CA ILE A 4 33.01 -21.68 18.41
C ILE A 4 33.35 -20.42 19.23
N GLY A 5 34.58 -19.90 19.10
CA GLY A 5 34.98 -18.65 19.75
C GLY A 5 34.19 -17.44 19.26
N SER A 6 33.95 -17.31 17.94
CA SER A 6 33.13 -16.23 17.39
C SER A 6 31.67 -16.31 17.85
N TYR A 7 31.13 -17.52 17.95
CA TYR A 7 29.78 -17.75 18.48
C TYR A 7 29.69 -17.33 19.96
N ASN A 8 30.62 -17.78 20.80
CA ASN A 8 30.62 -17.44 22.22
C ASN A 8 30.79 -15.93 22.45
N ALA A 9 31.66 -15.25 21.69
CA ALA A 9 31.84 -13.80 21.78
C ALA A 9 30.56 -13.03 21.39
N THR A 10 29.79 -13.53 20.41
CA THR A 10 28.52 -12.88 20.03
C THR A 10 27.44 -12.98 21.10
N TYR A 11 27.45 -14.04 21.90
CA TYR A 11 26.42 -14.31 22.93
C TYR A 11 26.94 -14.14 24.37
N GLU A 12 28.16 -13.65 24.56
CA GLU A 12 28.75 -13.35 25.87
C GLU A 12 27.89 -12.32 26.64
N ASN A 13 27.36 -11.33 25.93
CA ASN A 13 26.50 -10.31 26.51
C ASN A 13 25.05 -10.80 26.59
N TYR A 14 24.72 -11.47 27.69
CA TYR A 14 23.37 -11.94 27.98
C TYR A 14 22.56 -10.91 28.79
N ILE A 15 21.41 -10.49 28.25
CA ILE A 15 20.44 -9.70 29.01
C ILE A 15 19.65 -10.65 29.91
N HIS A 16 19.87 -10.55 31.21
CA HIS A 16 19.14 -11.35 32.18
C HIS A 16 17.64 -11.03 32.12
N PRO A 17 16.77 -12.06 32.04
CA PRO A 17 15.35 -11.83 32.08
C PRO A 17 14.99 -11.19 33.43
N THR A 18 14.37 -10.02 33.36
CA THR A 18 13.84 -9.37 34.56
C THR A 18 12.50 -10.00 34.93
N ARG A 19 12.26 -10.22 36.23
CA ARG A 19 10.95 -10.71 36.69
C ARG A 19 9.86 -9.71 36.31
N ARG A 20 8.61 -10.17 36.17
CA ARG A 20 7.46 -9.29 35.91
C ARG A 20 7.34 -8.23 37.01
N GLN A 21 6.74 -7.08 36.68
CA GLN A 21 6.52 -5.96 37.59
C GLN A 21 5.90 -6.36 38.94
N GLN A 22 5.05 -7.39 38.96
CA GLN A 22 4.40 -7.92 40.16
C GLN A 22 5.40 -8.45 41.23
N TYR A 23 6.61 -8.81 40.81
CA TYR A 23 7.68 -9.32 41.68
C TYR A 23 8.70 -8.25 42.08
N TRP A 24 8.52 -7.00 41.64
CA TRP A 24 9.41 -5.91 42.02
C TRP A 24 9.03 -5.40 43.41
N GLU A 25 10.04 -4.99 44.19
CA GLU A 25 9.80 -4.39 45.50
C GLU A 25 9.09 -3.03 45.33
N ASN A 26 8.09 -2.78 46.18
CA ASN A 26 7.41 -1.49 46.17
C ASN A 26 8.35 -0.43 46.74
N THR A 27 8.69 0.55 45.92
CA THR A 27 9.53 1.66 46.36
C THR A 27 8.68 2.73 47.07
N PRO A 28 9.20 3.40 48.12
CA PRO A 28 8.50 4.49 48.81
C PRO A 28 8.54 5.81 48.03
N PHE A 29 9.20 5.82 46.86
CA PHE A 29 9.34 7.00 46.03
C PHE A 29 8.11 7.23 45.17
N ASP A 30 7.80 8.50 44.93
CA ASP A 30 6.76 8.87 43.99
C ASP A 30 7.10 8.40 42.59
N ARG A 31 6.04 8.07 41.83
CA ARG A 31 6.20 7.73 40.42
C ARG A 31 6.77 8.93 39.67
N PRO A 32 7.74 8.71 38.75
CA PRO A 32 8.24 9.80 37.93
C PRO A 32 7.09 10.42 37.14
N THR A 33 7.08 11.76 37.09
CA THR A 33 6.13 12.48 36.23
C THR A 33 6.40 12.07 34.79
N PRO A 34 5.38 11.69 34.00
CA PRO A 34 5.59 11.33 32.60
C PRO A 34 6.19 12.53 31.86
N PRO A 35 7.03 12.29 30.84
CA PRO A 35 7.54 13.37 30.01
C PRO A 35 6.36 14.12 29.36
N HIS A 36 6.57 15.41 29.09
CA HIS A 36 5.61 16.19 28.33
C HIS A 36 5.48 15.59 26.92
N ILE A 37 4.26 15.18 26.56
CA ILE A 37 3.98 14.64 25.23
C ILE A 37 3.74 15.82 24.30
N GLU A 38 4.69 16.10 23.41
CA GLU A 38 4.46 17.05 22.32
C GLU A 38 3.68 16.37 21.19
N GLU A 39 2.53 16.96 20.83
CA GLU A 39 1.80 16.51 19.66
C GLU A 39 2.61 16.79 18.39
N ARG A 40 3.04 15.72 17.72
CA ARG A 40 3.72 15.85 16.42
C ARG A 40 2.74 16.50 15.43
N PRO A 41 3.22 17.38 14.53
CA PRO A 41 2.37 17.96 13.51
C PRO A 41 1.69 16.83 12.72
N GLY A 42 0.36 16.93 12.65
CA GLY A 42 -0.46 15.96 11.95
C GLY A 42 -0.11 15.89 10.46
N ARG A 43 -0.72 14.92 9.76
CA ARG A 43 -0.50 14.73 8.33
C ARG A 43 -0.74 16.05 7.56
N PRO A 44 0.18 16.45 6.67
CA PRO A 44 -0.06 17.58 5.78
C PRO A 44 -1.37 17.41 5.01
N LYS A 45 -2.09 18.51 4.80
CA LYS A 45 -3.34 18.50 4.05
C LYS A 45 -3.08 18.03 2.62
N LYS A 46 -4.01 17.22 2.07
CA LYS A 46 -3.92 16.69 0.70
C LYS A 46 -3.79 17.80 -0.36
N CYS A 47 -4.40 18.96 -0.12
CA CYS A 47 -4.25 20.14 -0.95
C CYS A 47 -3.72 21.31 -0.12
N ARG A 48 -2.76 22.06 -0.67
CA ARG A 48 -2.29 23.35 -0.14
C ARG A 48 -3.42 24.39 -0.27
N ARG A 49 -3.45 25.39 0.62
CA ARG A 49 -4.28 26.59 0.42
C ARG A 49 -3.69 27.40 -0.74
N GLY A 50 -4.48 27.63 -1.79
CA GLY A 50 -4.10 28.53 -2.88
C GLY A 50 -4.08 29.98 -2.42
N TYR A 51 -3.20 30.79 -3.01
CA TYR A 51 -3.14 32.24 -2.78
C TYR A 51 -4.24 32.98 -3.59
N GLN A 52 -4.57 34.21 -3.23
CA GLN A 52 -5.66 35.00 -3.85
C GLN A 52 -5.52 35.20 -5.37
N ASN A 53 -4.28 35.16 -5.89
CA ASN A 53 -3.97 35.29 -7.32
C ASN A 53 -3.80 33.94 -8.04
N GLU A 54 -3.94 32.82 -7.34
CA GLU A 54 -3.94 31.51 -8.00
C GLU A 54 -5.35 31.28 -8.58
N GLY A 55 -5.47 31.31 -9.91
CA GLY A 55 -6.72 30.98 -10.59
C GLY A 55 -7.25 29.62 -10.16
N HIS A 56 -8.57 29.45 -10.14
CA HIS A 56 -9.19 28.17 -9.80
C HIS A 56 -8.60 27.06 -10.68
N VAL A 57 -7.94 26.08 -10.07
CA VAL A 57 -7.40 24.92 -10.80
C VAL A 57 -8.58 24.28 -11.49
N SER A 58 -8.66 24.49 -12.81
CA SER A 58 -9.69 23.89 -13.67
C SER A 58 -9.76 22.41 -13.31
N ASN A 59 -10.94 21.98 -12.84
CA ASN A 59 -11.20 20.59 -12.56
C ASN A 59 -11.28 19.85 -13.90
N ASN A 60 -10.14 19.68 -14.57
CA ASN A 60 -9.98 18.77 -15.70
C ASN A 60 -9.96 17.31 -15.20
N ARG A 61 -10.90 16.99 -14.33
CA ARG A 61 -11.16 15.64 -13.84
C ARG A 61 -12.28 15.11 -14.71
N LEU A 62 -11.99 14.11 -15.53
CA LEU A 62 -13.04 13.35 -16.19
C LEU A 62 -14.03 12.90 -15.10
N LYS A 63 -15.31 13.23 -15.29
CA LYS A 63 -16.37 12.69 -14.43
C LYS A 63 -16.25 11.16 -14.52
N ARG A 64 -16.18 10.49 -13.37
CA ARG A 64 -16.24 9.03 -13.32
C ARG A 64 -17.68 8.61 -13.65
N SER A 65 -18.05 8.67 -14.92
CA SER A 65 -19.27 8.02 -15.42
C SER A 65 -18.94 6.54 -15.55
N TYR A 66 -19.44 5.73 -14.61
CA TYR A 66 -19.43 4.28 -14.79
C TYR A 66 -20.41 3.96 -15.94
N LYS A 67 -19.97 3.15 -16.92
CA LYS A 67 -20.89 2.65 -17.96
C LYS A 67 -22.01 1.87 -17.29
N GLU A 68 -23.23 1.91 -17.82
CA GLU A 68 -24.33 1.15 -17.25
C GLU A 68 -23.94 -0.34 -17.09
N VAL A 69 -24.20 -0.91 -15.92
CA VAL A 69 -23.86 -2.30 -15.62
C VAL A 69 -24.78 -3.20 -16.44
N THR A 70 -24.21 -4.04 -17.30
CA THR A 70 -24.97 -5.06 -18.04
C THR A 70 -24.68 -6.45 -17.47
N CYS A 71 -25.74 -7.21 -17.20
CA CYS A 71 -25.61 -8.55 -16.65
C CYS A 71 -25.18 -9.55 -17.74
N THR A 72 -24.03 -10.19 -17.59
CA THR A 72 -23.53 -11.19 -18.57
C THR A 72 -24.37 -12.48 -18.66
N ARG A 73 -25.37 -12.65 -17.79
CA ARG A 73 -26.24 -13.83 -17.74
C ARG A 73 -27.59 -13.57 -18.41
N CYS A 74 -28.22 -12.42 -18.18
CA CYS A 74 -29.57 -12.11 -18.67
C CYS A 74 -29.64 -10.89 -19.60
N ASP A 75 -28.50 -10.25 -19.89
CA ASP A 75 -28.35 -9.07 -20.77
C ASP A 75 -29.21 -7.85 -20.39
N LEU A 76 -29.78 -7.85 -19.18
CA LEU A 76 -30.48 -6.71 -18.61
C LEU A 76 -29.51 -5.76 -17.90
N ASN A 77 -29.87 -4.48 -17.94
CA ASN A 77 -29.09 -3.42 -17.33
C ASN A 77 -29.44 -3.24 -15.84
N GLY A 78 -28.55 -2.61 -15.08
CA GLY A 78 -28.78 -2.22 -13.69
C GLY A 78 -28.29 -3.22 -12.64
N HIS A 79 -27.78 -4.39 -13.04
CA HIS A 79 -27.21 -5.38 -12.10
C HIS A 79 -26.10 -6.23 -12.72
N ASN A 80 -25.20 -6.73 -11.86
CA ASN A 80 -24.15 -7.68 -12.25
C ASN A 80 -24.67 -9.12 -12.16
N ASN A 81 -23.97 -10.07 -12.80
CA ASN A 81 -24.29 -11.51 -12.75
C ASN A 81 -24.49 -12.04 -11.30
N ARG A 82 -23.75 -11.50 -10.32
CA ARG A 82 -23.87 -11.89 -8.90
C ARG A 82 -25.23 -11.53 -8.27
N GLY A 83 -25.90 -10.48 -8.75
CA GLY A 83 -27.21 -10.02 -8.26
C GLY A 83 -28.35 -10.32 -9.24
N CYS A 84 -28.14 -11.25 -10.17
CA CYS A 84 -29.13 -11.59 -11.18
C CYS A 84 -30.28 -12.42 -10.56
N ILE A 85 -31.50 -11.89 -10.66
CA ILE A 85 -32.73 -12.55 -10.21
C ILE A 85 -33.05 -13.76 -11.11
N ASN A 86 -32.66 -13.70 -12.39
CA ASN A 86 -32.89 -14.77 -13.36
C ASN A 86 -31.79 -15.84 -13.27
N GLY A 87 -31.67 -16.48 -12.10
CA GLY A 87 -30.68 -17.53 -11.82
C GLY A 87 -30.85 -18.83 -12.61
N GLY A 88 -32.01 -19.04 -13.24
CA GLY A 88 -32.32 -20.23 -14.05
C GLY A 88 -31.78 -20.20 -15.48
N VAL A 89 -31.20 -19.08 -15.94
CA VAL A 89 -30.60 -18.97 -17.28
C VAL A 89 -29.15 -19.46 -17.22
N PRO A 90 -28.73 -20.44 -18.05
CA PRO A 90 -27.35 -20.91 -18.07
C PRO A 90 -26.40 -19.77 -18.48
N PRO A 91 -25.23 -19.63 -17.84
CA PRO A 91 -24.27 -18.59 -18.22
C PRO A 91 -23.77 -18.83 -19.64
N ARG A 92 -23.69 -17.76 -20.44
CA ARG A 92 -23.11 -17.83 -21.78
C ARG A 92 -21.63 -18.28 -21.70
N PRO A 93 -21.13 -19.11 -22.63
CA PRO A 93 -19.69 -19.34 -22.78
C PRO A 93 -18.95 -18.01 -23.03
N LYS A 94 -17.81 -17.83 -22.37
CA LYS A 94 -16.95 -16.65 -22.54
C LYS A 94 -16.50 -16.60 -24.01
N LYS A 95 -16.80 -15.51 -24.71
CA LYS A 95 -16.16 -15.22 -26.00
C LYS A 95 -14.70 -14.89 -25.73
N SER A 96 -13.77 -15.68 -26.25
CA SER A 96 -12.35 -15.30 -26.29
C SER A 96 -12.22 -14.03 -27.14
N LYS A 97 -11.42 -13.07 -26.68
CA LYS A 97 -11.00 -11.94 -27.52
C LYS A 97 -9.89 -12.47 -28.43
N PRO A 98 -9.86 -12.11 -29.73
CA PRO A 98 -8.69 -12.39 -30.54
C PRO A 98 -7.50 -11.62 -29.97
N THR A 99 -6.39 -12.34 -29.71
CA THR A 99 -5.12 -11.77 -29.31
C THR A 99 -4.59 -10.94 -30.49
N ILE A 100 -4.38 -9.65 -30.29
CA ILE A 100 -3.59 -8.84 -31.23
C ILE A 100 -2.14 -9.14 -30.88
N GLU A 101 -1.42 -9.83 -31.76
CA GLU A 101 0.03 -10.01 -31.66
C GLU A 101 0.69 -8.68 -32.06
N GLU A 102 1.27 -7.98 -31.10
CA GLU A 102 2.14 -6.82 -31.36
C GLU A 102 3.57 -7.32 -31.56
N ASP A 103 4.03 -7.31 -32.81
CA ASP A 103 5.43 -7.53 -33.17
C ASP A 103 6.29 -6.36 -32.66
N THR A 104 6.84 -6.47 -31.45
CA THR A 104 7.90 -5.57 -30.98
C THR A 104 9.26 -6.19 -31.26
N ASN A 105 9.82 -5.93 -32.44
CA ASN A 105 11.24 -6.22 -32.71
C ASN A 105 12.09 -5.00 -32.33
N SER A 106 12.58 -4.96 -31.10
CA SER A 106 13.52 -3.96 -30.59
C SER A 106 14.95 -4.42 -30.87
N ASN A 107 15.57 -3.88 -31.92
CA ASN A 107 17.02 -4.00 -32.08
C ASN A 107 17.72 -3.04 -31.12
N ALA A 108 18.54 -3.63 -30.25
CA ALA A 108 19.39 -2.97 -29.28
C ALA A 108 20.41 -2.03 -29.95
N THR A 109 20.65 -0.87 -29.36
CA THR A 109 21.89 -0.11 -29.58
C THR A 109 22.46 0.30 -28.23
N THR A 110 23.49 -0.44 -27.83
CA THR A 110 24.33 -0.20 -26.66
C THR A 110 24.97 1.17 -26.75
N THR A 111 24.55 2.12 -25.92
CA THR A 111 25.26 3.39 -25.70
C THR A 111 26.03 3.29 -24.39
N THR A 112 27.35 3.21 -24.52
CA THR A 112 28.31 3.26 -23.41
C THR A 112 28.24 4.63 -22.71
N PRO A 113 28.17 4.71 -21.38
CA PRO A 113 28.32 6.00 -20.71
C PRO A 113 29.81 6.36 -20.60
N VAL A 114 30.13 7.54 -21.11
CA VAL A 114 31.41 8.23 -20.89
C VAL A 114 31.52 8.57 -19.40
N ARG A 115 32.58 8.10 -18.74
CA ARG A 115 32.97 8.51 -17.39
C ARG A 115 33.45 9.96 -17.43
N TYR A 116 32.91 10.81 -16.56
CA TYR A 116 33.56 12.06 -16.16
C TYR A 116 34.09 11.86 -14.73
N PHE A 117 35.40 12.08 -14.59
CA PHE A 117 36.25 12.16 -13.38
C PHE A 117 35.87 11.30 -12.16
#